data_AF-A0A846BN23-F1
#
_entry.id   AF-A0A846BN23-F1
#
_cell.length_a   1.000
_cell.length_b   1.000
_cell.length_c   1.000
_cell.angle_alpha   90.00
_cell.angle_beta   90.00
_cell.angle_gamma   90.00
#
_symmetry.space_group_name_H-M   'P 1'
#
loop_
_entity.id
_entity.type
_entity.pdbx_description
1 polymer ?
#
loop_
_entity_poly.entity_id
_entity_poly.type
_entity_poly.pdbx_seq_one_letter_code
_entity_poly.pdbx_strand_id
1 'polypeptide(L)' 'MLLDKQLLGNNVAQQIIDLGGTATFIKTDISQEEEVKQAMTKIENEYGRIDILVNNAAVFI' A
#
# COMPACT_ATOMS: atom_id res chain seq x y z
N MET A 1 15.58 -7.30 15.29
CA MET A 1 14.48 -6.37 15.59
C MET A 1 13.62 -6.33 14.33
N LEU A 2 12.45 -6.97 14.34
CA LEU A 2 11.55 -6.93 13.17
C LEU A 2 10.99 -5.51 13.08
N LEU A 3 11.34 -4.78 12.02
CA LEU A 3 10.80 -3.45 11.78
C LEU A 3 9.30 -3.58 11.45
N ASP A 4 8.48 -2.77 12.13
CA ASP A 4 7.04 -2.73 11.91
C ASP A 4 6.74 -2.22 10.48
N LYS A 5 6.12 -3.08 9.66
CA LYS A 5 5.71 -2.75 8.28
C LYS A 5 4.80 -1.52 8.24
N GLN A 6 4.01 -1.28 9.29
CA GLN A 6 3.16 -0.11 9.39
C GLN A 6 3.98 1.19 9.45
N LEU A 7 5.01 1.21 10.30
CA LEU A 7 5.89 2.37 10.44
C LEU A 7 6.68 2.63 9.15
N LEU A 8 7.28 1.60 8.58
CA LEU A 8 8.07 1.73 7.36
C LEU A 8 7.23 2.24 6.18
N GLY A 9 6.04 1.65 5.98
CA GLY A 9 5.14 2.05 4.91
C GLY A 9 4.66 3.49 5.03
N ASN A 10 4.28 3.90 6.24
CA ASN A 10 3.89 5.29 6.51
C ASN A 10 5.04 6.27 6.28
N ASN A 11 6.27 5.93 6.67
CA ASN A 11 7.44 6.79 6.44
C ASN A 11 7.72 7.02 4.95
N VAL A 12 7.61 5.96 4.12
CA VAL A 12 7.80 6.11 2.67
C VAL A 12 6.69 6.94 2.05
N ALA A 13 5.44 6.74 2.45
CA ALA A 13 4.33 7.59 1.99
C ALA A 13 4.57 9.06 2.35
N GLN A 14 5.03 9.34 3.57
CA GLN A 14 5.36 10.68 4.01
C GLN A 14 6.50 11.30 3.17
N GLN A 15 7.54 10.53 2.84
CA GLN A 15 8.62 11.02 1.97
C GLN A 15 8.13 11.40 0.57
N ILE A 16 7.18 10.64 0.00
CA ILE A 16 6.58 10.99 -1.30
C ILE A 16 5.79 12.29 -1.18
N ILE A 17 5.04 12.46 -0.10
CA ILE A 17 4.27 13.69 0.19
C ILE A 17 5.20 14.89 0.38
N ASP A 18 6.29 14.73 1.12
CA ASP A 18 7.27 15.79 1.38
C ASP A 18 7.98 16.26 0.08
N LEU A 19 8.05 15.39 -0.93
CA LEU A 19 8.55 15.70 -2.27
C LEU A 19 7.48 16.29 -3.21
N GLY A 20 6.28 16.58 -2.71
CA GLY A 20 5.17 17.17 -3.45
C GLY A 20 4.29 16.17 -4.21
N GLY A 21 4.47 14.86 -3.96
CA GLY A 21 3.62 13.80 -4.50
C GLY A 21 2.38 13.53 -3.65
N THR A 22 1.57 12.57 -4.10
CA THR A 22 0.43 12.02 -3.34
C THR A 22 0.70 10.55 -3.09
N ALA A 23 0.55 10.10 -1.83
CA ALA A 23 0.73 8.70 -1.48
C ALA A 23 -0.14 8.31 -0.28
N THR A 24 -0.72 7.11 -0.36
CA THR A 24 -1.42 6.48 0.76
C THR A 24 -0.86 5.09 0.97
N PHE A 25 -0.33 4.84 2.17
CA PHE A 25 0.06 3.50 2.56
C PHE A 25 -1.17 2.69 3.01
N ILE A 26 -1.29 1.48 2.46
CA ILE A 26 -2.32 0.50 2.83
C ILE A 26 -1.59 -0.78 3.19
N LYS A 27 -1.63 -1.15 4.47
CA LYS A 27 -1.10 -2.43 4.94
C LYS A 27 -2.06 -3.54 4.47
N THR A 28 -1.53 -4.50 3.72
CA THR A 28 -2.31 -5.59 3.14
C THR A 28 -1.49 -6.87 3.14
N ASP A 29 -2.02 -7.93 3.71
CA ASP A 29 -1.55 -9.29 3.47
C ASP A 29 -2.16 -9.80 2.16
N ILE A 30 -1.32 -9.93 1.13
CA ILE A 30 -1.75 -10.37 -0.19
C ILE A 30 -2.16 -11.86 -0.25
N SER A 31 -1.88 -12.65 0.80
CA SER A 31 -2.38 -14.02 0.91
C SER A 31 -3.84 -14.09 1.38
N GLN A 32 -4.40 -12.98 1.88
CA GLN A 32 -5.73 -12.88 2.45
C GLN A 32 -6.65 -12.10 1.51
N GLU A 33 -7.53 -12.78 0.78
CA GLU A 33 -8.40 -12.17 -0.24
C GLU A 33 -9.24 -10.99 0.27
N GLU A 34 -9.76 -11.09 1.49
CA GLU A 34 -10.58 -10.03 2.09
C GLU A 34 -9.78 -8.75 2.37
N GLU A 35 -8.50 -8.85 2.75
CA GLU A 35 -7.64 -7.68 2.91
C GLU A 35 -7.36 -7.01 1.57
N VAL A 36 -7.21 -7.80 0.50
CA VAL A 36 -7.06 -7.27 -0.87
C VAL A 36 -8.31 -6.51 -1.31
N LYS A 37 -9.51 -7.06 -1.07
CA LYS A 37 -10.79 -6.37 -1.38
C LYS A 37 -10.94 -5.05 -0.63
N GLN A 38 -10.56 -5.03 0.65
CA GLN A 38 -10.57 -3.80 1.45
C GLN A 38 -9.60 -2.76 0.91
N ALA A 39 -8.40 -3.17 0.50
CA ALA A 39 -7.42 -2.27 -0.13
C ALA A 39 -7.96 -1.69 -1.43
N MET A 40 -8.54 -2.51 -2.30
CA MET A 40 -9.16 -2.07 -3.56
C MET A 40 -10.30 -1.07 -3.32
N THR A 41 -11.17 -1.33 -2.35
CA THR A 41 -12.27 -0.43 -1.98
C THR A 41 -11.73 0.94 -1.54
N LYS A 42 -10.65 0.96 -0.75
CA LYS A 42 -10.01 2.21 -0.33
C LYS A 42 -9.38 2.96 -1.52
N ILE A 43 -8.72 2.24 -2.43
CA ILE A 43 -8.13 2.83 -3.64
C ILE A 43 -9.21 3.45 -4.54
N GLU A 44 -10.32 2.75 -4.76
CA GLU A 44 -11.45 3.26 -5.54
C GLU A 44 -12.06 4.52 -4.91
N ASN A 45 -12.26 4.52 -3.59
CA ASN A 45 -12.82 5.68 -2.89
C ASN A 45 -11.91 6.91 -2.93
N GLU A 46 -10.59 6.72 -2.91
CA GLU A 46 -9.63 7.82 -2.78
C GLU A 46 -9.09 8.32 -4.14
N TYR A 47 -8.89 7.41 -5.08
CA TYR A 47 -8.27 7.68 -6.38
C TYR A 47 -9.19 7.39 -7.58
N GLY A 48 -10.35 6.75 -7.35
CA GLY A 48 -11.34 6.42 -8.38
C GLY A 48 -11.00 5.18 -9.22
N ARG A 49 -9.74 5.01 -9.63
CA ARG A 49 -9.28 3.88 -10.45
C ARG A 49 -7.79 3.60 -10.28
N ILE A 50 -7.36 2.45 -10.79
CA ILE A 50 -5.94 2.11 -10.99
C ILE A 50 -5.63 2.21 -12.47
N ASP A 51 -4.65 3.05 -12.83
CA ASP A 51 -4.10 3.10 -14.20
C ASP A 51 -2.90 2.17 -14.37
N ILE A 52 -2.09 2.00 -13.32
CA ILE A 52 -0.89 1.16 -13.31
C ILE A 52 -0.86 0.34 -12.02
N LEU A 53 -0.69 -0.98 -12.15
CA LEU A 53 -0.49 -1.91 -11.04
C LEU A 53 0.89 -2.57 -11.15
N VAL A 54 1.71 -2.43 -10.11
CA VAL A 54 3.03 -3.06 -10.01
C VAL A 54 2.97 -4.22 -9.01
N ASN A 55 2.91 -5.46 -9.52
CA ASN A 55 2.90 -6.67 -8.69
C ASN A 55 4.32 -7.07 -8.26
N ASN A 56 4.93 -6.29 -7.35
CA ASN A 56 6.28 -6.54 -6.83
C ASN A 56 6.30 -7.37 -5.53
N ALA A 57 5.17 -7.51 -4.85
CA ALA A 57 5.11 -8.25 -3.58
C ALA A 57 5.37 -9.75 -3.80
N ALA A 58 6.36 -10.29 -3.08
CA ALA A 58 6.70 -11.70 -3.10
C ALA A 58 6.96 -12.20 -1.67
N VAL A 59 6.57 -13.44 -1.40
CA VAL A 59 6.89 -14.16 -0.17
C VAL A 59 7.62 -15.44 -0.60
N PHE A 60 8.86 -15.62 -0.14
CA PHE A 60 9.55 -16.89 -0.25
C PHE A 60 9.22 -17.71 1.00
N ILE A 61 8.71 -18.92 0.77
CA ILE A 61 8.40 -19.94 1.78
C ILE A 61 9.45 -21.05 1.71
#